data_AF-A0A2U9T432-F1
#
_entry.id   AF-A0A2U9T432-F1
#
_cell.length_a   1.000
_cell.length_b   1.000
_cell.length_c   1.000
_cell.angle_alpha   90.00
_cell.angle_beta   90.00
_cell.angle_gamma   90.00
#
_symmetry.space_group_name_H-M   'P 1'
#
loop_
_entity.id
_entity.type
_entity.pdbx_description
1 polymer ?
#
loop_
_entity_poly.entity_id
_entity_poly.type
_entity_poly.pdbx_seq_one_letter_code
_entity_poly.pdbx_strand_id
1 'polypeptide(L)'
;MNLWSIAAAVLFGGVFALFAFWRIEAADSNAVRGVVIAFLFGFYCVIVVFGASGKKRSLSLSAQTVLGVALACAIAALLDASSQGYVLALVLGIVLGFTADKWVEHVQLP
;
A
#
# COMPACT_ATOMS: atom_id res chain seq x y z
N MET A 1 -1.24 16.40 0.26
CA MET A 1 -1.24 15.75 -1.07
C MET A 1 -2.06 16.56 -2.04
N ASN A 2 -1.59 16.77 -3.27
CA ASN A 2 -2.39 17.39 -4.34
C ASN A 2 -3.00 16.30 -5.25
N LEU A 3 -3.92 16.69 -6.14
CA LEU A 3 -4.58 15.77 -7.07
C LEU A 3 -3.58 14.98 -7.94
N TRP A 4 -2.49 15.64 -8.34
CA TRP A 4 -1.43 15.03 -9.16
C TRP A 4 -0.68 13.92 -8.42
N SER A 5 -0.43 14.05 -7.12
CA SER A 5 0.16 12.98 -6.31
C SER A 5 -0.76 11.75 -6.21
N ILE A 6 -2.08 11.99 -6.11
CA ILE A 6 -3.06 10.89 -6.09
C ILE A 6 -3.10 10.21 -7.46
N ALA A 7 -3.13 10.98 -8.55
CA ALA A 7 -3.07 10.45 -9.91
C ALA A 7 -1.79 9.62 -10.14
N ALA A 8 -0.64 10.11 -9.68
CA ALA A 8 0.62 9.37 -9.74
C ALA A 8 0.56 8.06 -8.95
N ALA A 9 -0.04 8.06 -7.74
CA ALA A 9 -0.23 6.84 -6.94
C ALA A 9 -1.12 5.81 -7.63
N VAL A 10 -2.24 6.26 -8.22
CA VAL A 10 -3.14 5.38 -8.98
C VAL A 10 -2.43 4.78 -10.19
N LEU A 11 -1.71 5.59 -10.96
CA LEU A 11 -0.96 5.12 -12.14
C LEU A 11 0.12 4.11 -11.75
N PHE A 12 0.86 4.36 -10.66
CA PHE A 12 1.90 3.45 -10.19
C PHE A 12 1.33 2.13 -9.66
N GLY A 13 0.24 2.18 -8.90
CA GLY A 13 -0.52 0.97 -8.54
C GLY A 13 -0.95 0.21 -9.79
N GLY A 14 -1.42 0.93 -10.82
CA GLY A 14 -1.78 0.36 -12.12
C GLY A 14 -0.62 -0.36 -12.82
N VAL A 15 0.60 0.18 -12.74
CA VAL A 15 1.81 -0.49 -13.28
C VAL A 15 2.08 -1.80 -12.55
N PHE A 16 2.02 -1.82 -11.22
CA PHE A 16 2.16 -3.05 -10.43
C PHE A 16 1.08 -4.09 -10.78
N ALA A 17 -0.17 -3.63 -10.94
CA ALA A 17 -1.28 -4.46 -11.35
C ALA A 17 -1.04 -5.07 -12.75
N LEU A 18 -0.53 -4.29 -13.69
CA LEU A 18 -0.25 -4.73 -15.05
C LEU A 18 0.86 -5.77 -15.10
N PHE A 19 1.93 -5.60 -14.30
CA PHE A 19 2.97 -6.62 -14.16
C PHE A 19 2.44 -7.91 -13.52
N ALA A 20 1.60 -7.79 -12.49
CA ALA A 20 0.95 -8.94 -11.89
C ALA A 20 0.02 -9.65 -12.89
N PHE A 21 -0.72 -8.87 -13.70
CA PHE A 21 -1.63 -9.38 -14.73
C PHE A 21 -0.90 -10.12 -15.85
N TRP A 22 0.22 -9.59 -16.33
CA TRP A 22 0.99 -10.20 -17.41
C TRP A 22 1.46 -11.61 -17.05
N ARG A 23 1.74 -11.89 -15.78
CA ARG A 23 2.21 -13.22 -15.34
C ARG A 23 1.10 -14.26 -15.23
N ILE A 24 -0.16 -13.88 -15.44
CA ILE A 24 -1.31 -14.78 -15.27
C ILE A 24 -1.63 -15.48 -16.60
N GLU A 25 -1.51 -16.80 -16.62
CA GLU A 25 -1.80 -17.64 -17.79
C GLU A 25 -3.30 -17.96 -17.93
N ALA A 26 -4.05 -17.94 -16.81
CA ALA A 26 -5.50 -18.14 -16.79
C ALA A 26 -6.15 -17.20 -15.77
N ALA A 27 -7.15 -16.44 -16.20
CA ALA A 27 -7.87 -15.51 -15.35
C ALA A 27 -8.86 -16.27 -14.42
N ASP A 28 -8.37 -16.71 -13.27
CA ASP A 28 -9.20 -17.23 -12.18
C ASP A 28 -9.41 -16.19 -11.07
N SER A 29 -10.32 -16.49 -10.13
CA SER A 29 -10.64 -15.56 -9.04
C SER A 29 -9.45 -15.25 -8.12
N ASN A 30 -8.52 -16.19 -7.96
CA ASN A 30 -7.32 -16.01 -7.14
C ASN A 30 -6.29 -15.11 -7.83
N ALA A 31 -6.14 -15.25 -9.13
CA ALA A 31 -5.27 -14.44 -9.95
C ALA A 31 -5.75 -12.98 -9.97
N VAL A 32 -7.07 -12.76 -10.12
CA VAL A 32 -7.66 -11.41 -10.01
C VAL A 32 -7.40 -10.80 -8.61
N ARG A 33 -7.59 -11.56 -7.53
CA ARG A 33 -7.26 -11.10 -6.16
C ARG A 33 -5.78 -10.72 -6.05
N GLY A 34 -4.88 -11.52 -6.61
CA GLY A 34 -3.44 -11.21 -6.65
C GLY A 34 -3.12 -9.90 -7.36
N VAL A 35 -3.75 -9.63 -8.50
CA VAL A 35 -3.61 -8.36 -9.24
C VAL A 35 -4.09 -7.17 -8.41
N VAL A 36 -5.23 -7.29 -7.74
CA VAL A 36 -5.77 -6.24 -6.87
C VAL A 36 -4.84 -6.01 -5.65
N ILE A 37 -4.28 -7.06 -5.08
CA ILE A 37 -3.30 -6.93 -3.97
C ILE A 37 -2.05 -6.19 -4.45
N ALA A 38 -1.52 -6.53 -5.63
CA ALA A 38 -0.36 -5.86 -6.22
C ALA A 38 -0.67 -4.37 -6.49
N PHE A 39 -1.85 -4.06 -7.02
CA PHE A 39 -2.33 -2.70 -7.21
C PHE A 39 -2.34 -1.91 -5.90
N LEU A 40 -3.00 -2.46 -4.87
CA LEU A 40 -3.15 -1.83 -3.56
C LEU A 40 -1.80 -1.60 -2.89
N PHE A 41 -0.88 -2.58 -3.00
CA PHE A 41 0.47 -2.45 -2.48
C PHE A 41 1.27 -1.34 -3.20
N GLY A 42 1.26 -1.32 -4.53
CA GLY A 42 1.91 -0.26 -5.30
C GLY A 42 1.36 1.13 -5.00
N PHE A 43 0.03 1.24 -4.89
CA PHE A 43 -0.66 2.47 -4.51
C PHE A 43 -0.22 2.98 -3.12
N TYR A 44 -0.15 2.08 -2.13
CA TYR A 44 0.31 2.41 -0.78
C TYR A 44 1.76 2.91 -0.77
N CYS A 45 2.67 2.23 -1.47
CA CYS A 45 4.08 2.62 -1.53
C CYS A 45 4.24 4.08 -2.00
N VAL A 46 3.51 4.49 -3.03
CA VAL A 46 3.57 5.87 -3.54
C VAL A 46 2.96 6.86 -2.56
N ILE A 47 1.85 6.52 -1.89
CA ILE A 47 1.29 7.38 -0.85
C ILE A 47 2.28 7.58 0.29
N VAL A 48 2.98 6.54 0.71
CA VAL A 48 4.00 6.64 1.77
C VAL A 48 5.16 7.53 1.31
N VAL A 49 5.71 7.26 0.12
CA VAL A 49 6.85 8.00 -0.43
C VAL A 49 6.50 9.48 -0.63
N PHE A 50 5.43 9.79 -1.37
CA PHE A 50 5.04 11.19 -1.64
C PHE A 50 4.34 11.87 -0.46
N GLY A 51 3.68 11.09 0.40
CA GLY A 51 3.07 11.58 1.63
C GLY A 51 4.11 12.15 2.60
N ALA A 52 5.35 11.64 2.52
CA ALA A 52 6.43 11.93 3.44
C ALA A 52 7.65 12.65 2.80
N SER A 53 7.76 12.73 1.47
CA SER A 53 8.90 13.34 0.75
C SER A 53 8.95 14.88 0.70
N GLY A 54 8.20 15.59 1.55
CA GLY A 54 8.20 17.06 1.60
C GLY A 54 8.93 17.63 2.83
N LYS A 55 9.47 18.86 2.72
CA LYS A 55 9.99 19.65 3.88
C LYS A 55 8.96 19.82 5.01
N LYS A 56 7.67 19.68 4.70
CA LYS A 56 6.59 19.50 5.66
C LYS A 56 5.91 18.17 5.33
N ARG A 57 5.84 17.26 6.30
CA ARG A 57 5.05 16.01 6.19
C ARG A 57 3.64 16.36 5.73
N SER A 58 3.18 15.74 4.64
CA SER A 58 1.82 15.96 4.15
C SER A 58 0.79 15.06 4.85
N LEU A 59 1.26 13.99 5.51
CA LEU A 59 0.49 13.08 6.34
C LEU A 59 1.16 12.91 7.71
N SER A 60 0.36 12.89 8.77
CA SER A 60 0.84 12.55 10.11
C SER A 60 1.17 11.07 10.22
N LEU A 61 2.02 10.70 11.19
CA LEU A 61 2.33 9.30 11.51
C LEU A 61 1.05 8.49 11.78
N SER A 62 0.11 9.09 12.52
CA SER A 62 -1.19 8.48 12.81
C SER A 62 -1.99 8.20 11.53
N ALA A 63 -2.01 9.15 10.58
CA ALA A 63 -2.71 8.96 9.31
C ALA A 63 -2.06 7.85 8.47
N GLN A 64 -0.72 7.79 8.41
CA GLN A 64 0.00 6.72 7.71
C GLN A 64 -0.24 5.34 8.34
N THR A 65 -0.32 5.28 9.68
CA THR A 65 -0.62 4.05 10.42
C THR A 65 -2.03 3.56 10.14
N VAL A 66 -3.02 4.45 10.21
CA VAL A 66 -4.41 4.11 9.83
C VAL A 66 -4.48 3.63 8.39
N LEU A 67 -3.74 4.25 7.48
CA LEU A 67 -3.70 3.87 6.07
C LEU A 67 -3.03 2.51 5.84
N GLY A 68 -1.94 2.21 6.57
CA GLY A 68 -1.29 0.90 6.57
C GLY A 68 -2.19 -0.21 7.13
N VAL A 69 -2.90 0.06 8.23
CA VAL A 69 -3.90 -0.87 8.79
C VAL A 69 -5.07 -1.09 7.83
N ALA A 70 -5.63 -0.03 7.26
CA ALA A 70 -6.72 -0.13 6.30
C ALA A 70 -6.31 -0.96 5.08
N LEU A 71 -5.10 -0.75 4.55
CA LEU A 71 -4.55 -1.54 3.45
C LEU A 71 -4.41 -3.02 3.83
N ALA A 72 -3.76 -3.31 4.96
CA ALA A 72 -3.53 -4.68 5.38
C ALA A 72 -4.85 -5.43 5.60
N CYS A 73 -5.85 -4.77 6.18
CA CYS A 73 -7.20 -5.31 6.34
C CYS A 73 -7.91 -5.52 4.99
N ALA A 74 -7.73 -4.62 4.01
CA ALA A 74 -8.28 -4.79 2.67
C ALA A 74 -7.66 -5.99 1.95
N ILE A 75 -6.35 -6.21 2.10
CA ILE A 75 -5.65 -7.40 1.58
C ILE A 75 -6.15 -8.67 2.29
N ALA A 76 -6.30 -8.64 3.62
CA ALA A 76 -6.85 -9.76 4.38
C ALA A 76 -8.28 -10.12 3.93
N ALA A 77 -9.12 -9.12 3.66
CA ALA A 77 -10.45 -9.32 3.12
C ALA A 77 -10.44 -9.94 1.72
N LEU A 78 -9.53 -9.51 0.84
CA LEU A 78 -9.37 -10.10 -0.50
C LEU A 78 -8.93 -11.57 -0.46
N LEU A 79 -8.25 -11.98 0.62
CA LEU A 79 -7.79 -13.35 0.82
C LEU A 79 -8.78 -14.22 1.63
N ASP A 80 -9.99 -13.72 1.90
CA ASP A 80 -10.99 -14.37 2.76
C ASP A 80 -10.40 -14.80 4.12
N ALA A 81 -9.59 -13.93 4.72
CA ALA A 81 -8.87 -14.25 5.94
C ALA A 81 -9.81 -14.50 7.14
N SER A 82 -9.42 -15.42 8.01
CA SER A 82 -10.10 -15.64 9.29
C SER A 82 -9.89 -14.48 10.27
N SER A 83 -10.60 -14.50 11.40
CA SER A 83 -10.40 -13.50 12.47
C SER A 83 -8.94 -13.37 12.91
N GLN A 84 -8.19 -14.48 12.96
CA GLN A 84 -6.75 -14.47 13.26
C GLN A 84 -5.94 -13.77 12.16
N GLY A 85 -6.32 -13.95 10.90
CA GLY A 85 -5.70 -13.25 9.77
C GLY A 85 -5.91 -11.74 9.82
N TYR A 86 -7.10 -11.28 10.25
CA TYR A 86 -7.34 -9.85 10.49
C TYR A 86 -6.51 -9.29 11.64
N VAL A 87 -6.34 -10.04 12.74
CA VAL A 87 -5.46 -9.62 13.84
C VAL A 87 -4.02 -9.47 13.34
N LEU A 88 -3.52 -10.43 12.55
CA LEU A 88 -2.21 -10.34 11.94
C LEU A 88 -2.10 -9.14 10.99
N ALA A 89 -3.11 -8.89 10.16
CA ALA A 89 -3.16 -7.75 9.27
C ALA A 89 -3.10 -6.41 10.03
N LEU A 90 -3.77 -6.32 11.18
CA LEU A 90 -3.75 -5.14 12.04
C LEU A 90 -2.35 -4.89 12.59
N VAL A 91 -1.66 -5.94 13.07
CA VAL A 91 -0.26 -5.85 13.52
C VAL A 91 0.66 -5.42 12.38
N LEU A 92 0.54 -6.05 11.21
CA LEU A 92 1.36 -5.72 10.04
C LEU A 92 1.11 -4.28 9.57
N GLY A 93 -0.13 -3.83 9.55
CA GLY A 93 -0.49 -2.47 9.17
C GLY A 93 0.08 -1.41 10.13
N ILE A 94 0.09 -1.70 11.44
CA ILE A 94 0.75 -0.85 12.43
C ILE A 94 2.26 -0.79 12.17
N VAL A 95 2.91 -1.94 11.98
CA VAL A 95 4.35 -2.00 11.68
C VAL A 95 4.67 -1.21 10.42
N LEU A 96 3.90 -1.40 9.34
CA LEU A 96 4.06 -0.66 8.08
C LEU A 96 3.97 0.85 8.28
N GLY A 97 2.97 1.31 9.05
CA GLY A 97 2.82 2.72 9.42
C GLY A 97 4.00 3.32 10.16
N PHE A 98 4.59 2.59 11.11
CA PHE A 98 5.79 3.02 11.82
C PHE A 98 7.03 2.99 10.93
N THR A 99 7.19 1.93 10.12
CA THR A 99 8.36 1.78 9.25
C THR A 99 8.35 2.76 8.09
N ALA A 100 7.19 3.22 7.64
CA ALA A 100 7.05 4.28 6.64
C ALA A 100 7.82 5.54 7.06
N ASP A 101 7.77 5.89 8.33
CA ASP A 101 8.47 7.06 8.88
C ASP A 101 9.99 6.90 8.85
N LYS A 102 10.46 5.71 9.26
CA LYS A 102 11.89 5.36 9.28
C LYS A 102 12.49 5.19 7.89
N TRP A 103 11.69 4.68 6.96
CA TRP A 103 12.10 4.53 5.56
C TRP A 103 12.33 5.90 4.93
N VAL A 104 11.45 6.86 5.19
CA VAL A 104 11.59 8.21 4.65
C VAL A 104 12.81 8.92 5.24
N GLU A 105 13.08 8.77 6.54
CA GLU A 105 14.33 9.28 7.15
C GLU A 105 15.58 8.73 6.44
N HIS A 106 15.57 7.48 5.98
CA HIS A 106 16.72 6.85 5.31
C HIS A 106 16.78 7.11 3.80
N VAL A 107 15.65 7.32 3.13
CA VAL A 107 15.57 7.53 1.67
C VAL A 107 15.58 9.00 1.26
N GLN A 108 15.40 9.93 2.21
CA GLN A 108 15.82 11.31 2.02
C GLN A 108 17.35 11.35 1.86
N LEU A 109 17.81 11.04 0.65
CA LEU A 109 19.13 11.43 0.17
C LEU A 109 19.20 12.97 0.23
N PRO A 110 20.36 13.53 0.63
CA PRO A 110 20.56 14.97 0.80
C PRO A 110 20.20 15.79 -0.45
#